data_AF-A0A401U9E7-F1
#
_entry.id   AF-A0A401U9E7-F1
#
_cell.length_a   1.000
_cell.length_b   1.000
_cell.length_c   1.000
_cell.angle_alpha   90.00
_cell.angle_beta   90.00
_cell.angle_gamma   90.00
#
_symmetry.space_group_name_H-M   'P 1'
#
loop_
_entity.id
_entity.type
_entity.pdbx_description
1 polymer ?
#
loop_
_entity_poly.entity_id
_entity_poly.type
_entity_poly.pdbx_seq_one_letter_code
_entity_poly.pdbx_strand_id
1 'polypeptide(L)'
;MKFLRNIPLVLVLATVIIVSSCKPGDDPDPFEKVQLGKFAKTWTISSAKLGTTPRTDFSTLSLVLAGTFNASSPEGPYQYTVNGTRPNPSPWPASGSWSFADGEGAKTTIIRDSGTNEVQMSYVLSADAKTLTLNFTVAGTGWAGSRTNEVEGNWEFVFTTN
;
A
#
# COMPACT_ATOMS: atom_id res chain seq x y z
N MET A 1 67.37 8.15 34.50
CA MET A 1 67.06 9.38 33.74
C MET A 1 67.72 9.31 32.37
N LYS A 2 66.91 9.21 31.31
CA LYS A 2 67.12 9.83 29.98
C LYS A 2 65.91 9.47 29.11
N PHE A 3 65.04 10.46 28.96
CA PHE A 3 63.94 10.48 28.02
C PHE A 3 64.46 10.50 26.59
N LEU A 4 63.68 9.93 25.66
CA LEU A 4 63.37 10.39 24.29
C LEU A 4 62.98 9.15 23.46
N ARG A 5 61.69 9.00 23.14
CA ARG A 5 61.04 9.53 21.94
C ARG A 5 61.30 8.62 20.74
N ASN A 6 60.28 7.85 20.33
CA ASN A 6 59.93 7.49 18.94
C ASN A 6 58.72 6.54 18.91
N ILE A 7 57.59 7.02 18.37
CA ILE A 7 56.44 6.23 17.87
C ILE A 7 56.47 6.39 16.33
N PRO A 8 56.31 5.31 15.54
CA PRO A 8 55.07 5.06 14.78
C PRO A 8 54.66 3.58 14.80
N LEU A 9 53.39 3.24 15.08
CA LEU A 9 52.31 2.99 14.10
C LEU A 9 52.70 1.96 13.02
N VAL A 10 52.36 0.67 13.23
CA VAL A 10 52.23 -0.32 12.15
C VAL A 10 50.95 -1.14 12.35
N LEU A 11 50.15 -1.06 11.29
CA LEU A 11 48.86 -1.61 10.97
C LEU A 11 48.98 -3.10 10.57
N VAL A 12 48.13 -4.01 11.05
CA VAL A 12 47.59 -5.10 10.21
C VAL A 12 46.13 -5.38 10.59
N LEU A 13 45.29 -5.00 9.66
CA LEU A 13 43.85 -5.14 9.55
C LEU A 13 43.52 -6.58 9.15
N ALA A 14 42.81 -7.35 9.99
CA ALA A 14 42.24 -8.64 9.61
C ALA A 14 40.77 -8.45 9.21
N THR A 15 40.53 -7.88 8.03
CA THR A 15 39.21 -7.86 7.41
C THR A 15 38.87 -9.25 6.89
N VAL A 16 37.90 -9.90 7.52
CA VAL A 16 37.21 -11.07 6.98
C VAL A 16 36.36 -10.60 5.81
N ILE A 17 36.86 -10.77 4.59
CA ILE A 17 36.05 -10.59 3.39
C ILE A 17 35.33 -11.92 3.14
N ILE A 18 34.10 -12.05 3.66
CA ILE A 18 33.15 -13.04 3.14
C ILE A 18 32.58 -12.43 1.86
N VAL A 19 33.22 -12.70 0.72
CA VAL A 19 32.57 -12.51 -0.58
C VAL A 19 31.46 -13.53 -0.69
N SER A 20 30.27 -13.17 -0.21
CA SER A 20 29.04 -13.83 -0.60
C SER A 20 28.97 -13.83 -2.12
N SER A 21 28.96 -15.02 -2.70
CA SER A 21 28.72 -15.30 -4.10
C SER A 21 27.37 -14.72 -4.55
N CYS A 22 27.34 -13.43 -4.92
CA CYS A 22 26.31 -12.90 -5.81
C CYS A 22 26.57 -13.50 -7.20
N LYS A 23 25.73 -14.45 -7.60
CA LYS A 23 25.65 -14.84 -9.01
C LYS A 23 25.26 -13.61 -9.83
N PRO A 24 25.88 -13.33 -10.97
CA PRO A 24 25.37 -12.36 -11.93
C PRO A 24 24.15 -12.99 -12.61
N GLY A 25 22.96 -12.52 -12.27
CA GLY A 25 21.71 -13.02 -12.82
C GLY A 25 20.55 -12.27 -12.20
N ASP A 26 19.98 -11.36 -12.99
CA ASP A 26 18.80 -10.53 -12.77
C ASP A 26 18.71 -9.83 -11.41
N ASP A 27 18.91 -8.50 -11.44
CA ASP A 27 18.53 -7.65 -10.31
C ASP A 27 17.08 -7.95 -9.92
N PRO A 28 16.77 -8.08 -8.62
CA PRO A 28 15.40 -8.36 -8.19
C PRO A 28 14.48 -7.24 -8.69
N ASP A 29 13.29 -7.63 -9.17
CA ASP A 29 12.26 -6.68 -9.60
C ASP A 29 11.96 -5.66 -8.47
N PRO A 30 11.71 -4.37 -8.80
CA PRO A 30 11.34 -3.36 -7.82
C PRO A 30 10.12 -3.80 -7.00
N PHE A 31 10.10 -3.41 -5.73
CA PHE A 31 9.05 -3.79 -4.78
C PHE A 31 7.66 -3.43 -5.33
N GLU A 32 7.49 -2.22 -5.85
CA GLU A 32 6.23 -1.68 -6.36
C GLU A 32 5.77 -2.45 -7.59
N LYS A 33 6.69 -2.92 -8.45
CA LYS A 33 6.35 -3.76 -9.62
C LYS A 33 5.75 -5.09 -9.16
N VAL A 34 6.41 -5.75 -8.21
CA VAL A 34 5.93 -7.02 -7.63
C VAL A 34 4.61 -6.82 -6.90
N GLN A 35 4.48 -5.74 -6.14
CA GLN A 35 3.29 -5.47 -5.35
C GLN A 35 2.09 -5.05 -6.22
N LEU A 36 2.32 -4.25 -7.27
CA LEU A 36 1.31 -3.93 -8.27
C LEU A 36 0.76 -5.19 -8.93
N GLY A 37 1.63 -6.15 -9.29
CA GLY A 37 1.20 -7.44 -9.84
C GLY A 37 0.27 -8.23 -8.91
N LYS A 38 0.41 -8.08 -7.59
CA LYS A 38 -0.49 -8.69 -6.61
C LYS A 38 -1.81 -7.93 -6.46
N PHE A 39 -1.79 -6.60 -6.60
CA PHE A 39 -2.95 -5.73 -6.44
C PHE A 39 -3.82 -5.68 -7.70
N ALA A 40 -3.22 -5.72 -8.89
CA ALA A 40 -3.85 -5.46 -10.18
C ALA A 40 -4.81 -6.59 -10.62
N LYS A 41 -6.00 -6.62 -10.03
CA LYS A 41 -7.06 -7.60 -10.26
C LYS A 41 -8.40 -7.08 -9.72
N THR A 42 -9.42 -7.93 -9.83
CA THR A 42 -10.74 -7.68 -9.23
C THR A 42 -10.83 -8.31 -7.85
N TRP A 43 -11.17 -7.49 -6.87
CA TRP A 43 -11.35 -7.83 -5.47
C TRP A 43 -12.83 -7.79 -5.13
N THR A 44 -13.39 -8.88 -4.62
CA THR A 44 -14.80 -8.96 -4.22
C THR A 44 -14.92 -8.77 -2.72
N ILE A 45 -15.88 -7.97 -2.28
CA ILE A 45 -16.08 -7.71 -0.86
C ILE A 45 -16.41 -8.99 -0.10
N SER A 46 -15.76 -9.17 1.05
CA SER A 46 -16.08 -10.22 2.02
C SER A 46 -16.74 -9.63 3.27
N SER A 47 -16.29 -8.46 3.72
CA SER A 47 -16.95 -7.73 4.80
C SER A 47 -16.59 -6.24 4.78
N ALA A 48 -17.47 -5.41 5.36
CA ALA A 48 -17.21 -4.01 5.65
C ALA A 48 -17.67 -3.67 7.08
N LYS A 49 -16.95 -2.76 7.74
CA LYS A 49 -17.33 -2.22 9.06
C LYS A 49 -17.08 -0.72 9.13
N LEU A 50 -17.91 -0.03 9.89
CA LEU A 50 -17.70 1.34 10.35
C LEU A 50 -17.50 1.33 11.87
N GLY A 51 -16.28 1.61 12.32
CA GLY A 51 -15.84 1.33 13.69
C GLY A 51 -15.99 -0.15 13.99
N THR A 52 -16.82 -0.49 14.97
CA THR A 52 -17.14 -1.87 15.33
C THR A 52 -18.41 -2.40 14.68
N THR A 53 -19.12 -1.58 13.92
CA THR A 53 -20.46 -1.90 13.39
C THR A 53 -20.35 -2.52 12.00
N PRO A 54 -20.80 -3.78 11.79
CA PRO A 54 -20.85 -4.38 10.46
C PRO A 54 -21.75 -3.62 9.50
N ARG A 55 -21.35 -3.55 8.23
CA ARG A 55 -22.06 -2.86 7.14
C ARG A 55 -22.40 -3.86 6.05
N THR A 56 -23.70 -4.07 5.81
CA THR A 56 -24.23 -5.05 4.84
C THR A 56 -24.69 -4.42 3.53
N ASP A 57 -24.68 -3.10 3.45
CA ASP A 57 -25.05 -2.25 2.33
C ASP A 57 -24.01 -2.22 1.19
N PHE A 58 -23.00 -3.09 1.26
CA PHE A 58 -21.94 -3.30 0.26
C PHE A 58 -21.99 -4.71 -0.37
N SER A 59 -23.11 -5.42 -0.28
CA SER A 59 -23.20 -6.88 -0.52
C SER A 59 -22.67 -7.41 -1.86
N THR A 60 -22.63 -6.59 -2.91
CA THR A 60 -22.14 -6.97 -4.24
C THR A 60 -20.93 -6.14 -4.69
N LEU A 61 -20.33 -5.38 -3.77
CA LEU A 61 -19.22 -4.49 -4.10
C LEU A 61 -18.02 -5.28 -4.62
N SER A 62 -17.46 -4.82 -5.73
CA SER A 62 -16.14 -5.24 -6.18
C SER A 62 -15.24 -4.06 -6.49
N LEU A 63 -13.97 -4.17 -6.11
CA LEU A 63 -12.92 -3.19 -6.32
C LEU A 63 -11.98 -3.73 -7.40
N VAL A 64 -11.95 -3.07 -8.55
CA VAL A 64 -10.98 -3.36 -9.61
C VAL A 64 -9.81 -2.41 -9.43
N LEU A 65 -8.62 -2.96 -9.20
CA LEU A 65 -7.38 -2.19 -9.22
C LEU A 65 -6.64 -2.51 -10.53
N ALA A 66 -6.25 -1.48 -11.26
CA ALA A 66 -5.60 -1.62 -12.56
C ALA A 66 -4.43 -0.65 -12.68
N GLY A 67 -3.35 -1.08 -13.34
CA GLY A 67 -2.17 -0.26 -13.55
C GLY A 67 -1.14 -0.96 -14.39
N THR A 68 -0.19 -0.19 -14.91
CA THR A 68 1.02 -0.70 -15.55
C THR A 68 2.21 -0.04 -14.88
N PHE A 69 3.18 -0.84 -14.47
CA PHE A 69 4.36 -0.34 -13.78
C PHE A 69 5.14 0.64 -14.66
N ASN A 70 5.50 1.80 -14.09
CA ASN A 70 6.35 2.80 -14.73
C ASN A 70 7.55 3.08 -13.82
N ALA A 71 8.76 2.75 -14.27
CA ALA A 71 9.97 2.95 -13.47
C ALA A 71 10.28 4.42 -13.14
N SER A 72 9.72 5.38 -13.89
CA SER A 72 9.85 6.82 -13.59
C SER A 72 8.85 7.31 -12.53
N SER A 73 7.84 6.50 -12.21
CA SER A 73 6.79 6.81 -11.23
C SER A 73 6.30 5.50 -10.60
N PRO A 74 7.17 4.78 -9.87
CA PRO A 74 6.93 3.40 -9.45
C PRO A 74 5.76 3.26 -8.49
N GLU A 75 5.40 4.31 -7.75
CA GLU A 75 4.29 4.33 -6.82
C GLU A 75 2.93 4.45 -7.52
N GLY A 76 2.88 4.89 -8.78
CA GLY A 76 1.65 5.20 -9.52
C GLY A 76 1.68 6.63 -10.08
N PRO A 77 0.53 7.26 -10.38
CA PRO A 77 -0.82 6.80 -10.05
C PRO A 77 -1.30 5.65 -10.94
N TYR A 78 -2.04 4.75 -10.32
CA TYR A 78 -2.80 3.65 -10.91
C TYR A 78 -4.30 3.98 -10.86
N GLN A 79 -5.12 3.18 -11.53
CA GLN A 79 -6.57 3.39 -11.60
C GLN A 79 -7.31 2.39 -10.73
N TYR A 80 -8.44 2.82 -10.16
CA TYR A 80 -9.40 1.91 -9.57
C TYR A 80 -10.81 2.17 -10.09
N THR A 81 -11.65 1.14 -10.03
CA THR A 81 -13.08 1.24 -10.27
C THR A 81 -13.80 0.40 -9.24
N VAL A 82 -14.94 0.89 -8.77
CA VAL A 82 -15.79 0.19 -7.82
C VAL A 82 -17.12 -0.13 -8.49
N ASN A 83 -17.45 -1.41 -8.56
CA ASN A 83 -18.71 -1.92 -9.11
C ASN A 83 -19.62 -2.44 -7.99
N GLY A 84 -20.87 -2.74 -8.34
CA GLY A 84 -21.85 -3.31 -7.41
C GLY A 84 -22.51 -2.27 -6.50
N THR A 85 -23.20 -2.77 -5.47
CA THR A 85 -24.03 -1.97 -4.58
C THR A 85 -23.19 -1.22 -3.55
N ARG A 86 -23.54 0.05 -3.36
CA ARG A 86 -23.02 0.94 -2.32
C ARG A 86 -24.13 1.82 -1.76
N PRO A 87 -24.08 2.20 -0.48
CA PRO A 87 -24.96 3.24 0.05
C PRO A 87 -24.69 4.60 -0.63
N ASN A 88 -25.64 5.52 -0.53
CA ASN A 88 -25.44 6.93 -0.83
C ASN A 88 -25.84 7.72 0.42
N PRO A 89 -24.90 8.39 1.11
CA PRO A 89 -23.47 8.56 0.78
C PRO A 89 -22.63 7.27 0.88
N SER A 90 -21.49 7.22 0.19
CA SER A 90 -20.53 6.09 0.21
C SER A 90 -19.10 6.51 0.53
N PRO A 91 -18.34 5.78 1.38
CA PRO A 91 -16.90 6.02 1.57
C PRO A 91 -16.05 5.71 0.33
N TRP A 92 -16.64 5.09 -0.70
CA TRP A 92 -15.98 4.72 -1.95
C TRP A 92 -16.59 5.45 -3.15
N PRO A 93 -15.84 6.34 -3.83
CA PRO A 93 -16.21 6.87 -5.14
C PRO A 93 -16.33 5.79 -6.21
N ALA A 94 -17.05 6.08 -7.29
CA ALA A 94 -17.27 5.13 -8.39
C ALA A 94 -15.98 4.65 -9.06
N SER A 95 -15.02 5.55 -9.17
CA SER A 95 -13.69 5.31 -9.72
C SER A 95 -12.78 6.45 -9.27
N GLY A 96 -11.47 6.26 -9.49
CA GLY A 96 -10.47 7.26 -9.20
C GLY A 96 -9.07 6.69 -9.39
N SER A 97 -8.10 7.35 -8.76
CA SER A 97 -6.70 6.94 -8.81
C SER A 97 -6.22 6.42 -7.47
N TRP A 98 -5.20 5.57 -7.47
CA TRP A 98 -4.50 5.18 -6.25
C TRP A 98 -2.99 5.06 -6.50
N SER A 99 -2.19 5.19 -5.46
CA SER A 99 -0.75 4.95 -5.51
C SER A 99 -0.29 4.17 -4.28
N PHE A 100 0.89 3.57 -4.33
CA PHE A 100 1.60 3.23 -3.11
C PHE A 100 2.04 4.51 -2.39
N ALA A 101 2.23 4.45 -1.08
CA ALA A 101 2.94 5.51 -0.37
C ALA A 101 4.45 5.43 -0.68
N ASP A 102 5.17 6.52 -0.50
CA ASP A 102 6.60 6.58 -0.86
C ASP A 102 7.48 5.73 0.07
N GLY A 103 8.55 5.16 -0.50
CA GLY A 103 9.60 4.45 0.22
C GLY A 103 9.07 3.27 1.05
N GLU A 104 9.47 3.17 2.31
CA GLU A 104 9.04 2.07 3.19
C GLU A 104 7.52 2.06 3.45
N GLY A 105 6.84 3.20 3.28
CA GLY A 105 5.38 3.29 3.40
C GLY A 105 4.63 2.44 2.36
N ALA A 106 5.25 2.19 1.19
CA ALA A 106 4.69 1.36 0.13
C ALA A 106 4.30 -0.05 0.62
N LYS A 107 4.94 -0.54 1.68
CA LYS A 107 4.72 -1.89 2.23
C LYS A 107 3.41 -2.04 2.99
N THR A 108 2.83 -0.95 3.46
CA THR A 108 1.66 -0.97 4.36
C THR A 108 0.59 0.04 3.98
N THR A 109 0.85 0.96 3.06
CA THR A 109 -0.04 2.07 2.78
C THR A 109 -0.21 2.28 1.28
N ILE A 110 -1.48 2.44 0.87
CA ILE A 110 -1.85 3.01 -0.42
C ILE A 110 -2.53 4.36 -0.19
N ILE A 111 -2.47 5.22 -1.19
CA ILE A 111 -3.08 6.55 -1.16
C ILE A 111 -4.14 6.57 -2.26
N ARG A 112 -5.40 6.78 -1.89
CA ARG A 112 -6.50 6.94 -2.83
C ARG A 112 -6.70 8.41 -3.16
N ASP A 113 -6.90 8.73 -4.43
CA ASP A 113 -7.26 10.05 -4.97
C ASP A 113 -6.34 11.18 -4.50
N SER A 114 -5.02 10.91 -4.53
CA SER A 114 -3.98 11.85 -4.10
C SER A 114 -4.13 13.24 -4.72
N GLY A 115 -3.90 14.27 -3.91
CA GLY A 115 -3.97 15.68 -4.32
C GLY A 115 -5.37 16.27 -4.52
N THR A 116 -6.46 15.48 -4.48
CA THR A 116 -7.84 16.01 -4.63
C THR A 116 -8.74 15.68 -3.45
N ASN A 117 -8.95 14.39 -3.20
CA ASN A 117 -9.76 13.86 -2.10
C ASN A 117 -8.97 12.75 -1.42
N GLU A 118 -7.74 13.09 -1.06
CA GLU A 118 -6.74 12.14 -0.64
C GLU A 118 -7.20 11.36 0.59
N VAL A 119 -7.16 10.04 0.49
CA VAL A 119 -7.42 9.12 1.62
C VAL A 119 -6.27 8.14 1.70
N GLN A 120 -5.49 8.24 2.77
CA GLN A 120 -4.48 7.23 3.10
C GLN A 120 -5.17 5.98 3.64
N MET A 121 -4.80 4.83 3.10
CA MET A 121 -5.36 3.53 3.48
C MET A 121 -4.23 2.59 3.89
N SER A 122 -4.27 2.15 5.14
CA SER A 122 -3.44 1.05 5.60
C SER A 122 -3.96 -0.24 5.00
N TYR A 123 -3.08 -1.07 4.46
CA TYR A 123 -3.46 -2.35 3.88
C TYR A 123 -2.72 -3.52 4.54
N VAL A 124 -3.38 -4.67 4.54
CA VAL A 124 -2.76 -5.97 4.79
C VAL A 124 -3.14 -6.89 3.64
N LEU A 125 -2.13 -7.43 2.97
CA LEU A 125 -2.29 -8.41 1.92
C LEU A 125 -1.83 -9.78 2.44
N SER A 126 -2.66 -10.81 2.29
CA SER A 126 -2.27 -12.17 2.67
C SER A 126 -1.07 -12.67 1.84
N ALA A 127 -0.31 -13.63 2.38
CA ALA A 127 0.90 -14.14 1.72
C ALA A 127 0.64 -14.72 0.32
N ASP A 128 -0.54 -15.29 0.10
CA ASP A 128 -1.01 -15.82 -1.19
C ASP A 128 -1.67 -14.76 -2.11
N ALA A 129 -1.71 -13.50 -1.66
CA ALA A 129 -2.34 -12.39 -2.36
C ALA A 129 -3.82 -12.65 -2.74
N LYS A 130 -4.55 -13.38 -1.88
CA LYS A 130 -5.98 -13.67 -2.04
C LYS A 130 -6.90 -12.88 -1.14
N THR A 131 -6.40 -12.29 -0.06
CA THR A 131 -7.16 -11.46 0.87
C THR A 131 -6.50 -10.10 1.02
N LEU A 132 -7.26 -9.04 0.79
CA LEU A 132 -6.84 -7.64 0.97
C LEU A 132 -7.72 -7.01 2.03
N THR A 133 -7.11 -6.55 3.12
CA THR A 133 -7.79 -5.74 4.14
C THR A 133 -7.35 -4.30 3.99
N LEU A 134 -8.30 -3.37 3.89
CA LEU A 134 -8.07 -1.93 3.83
C LEU A 134 -8.67 -1.26 5.06
N ASN A 135 -7.89 -0.43 5.72
CA ASN A 135 -8.29 0.38 6.86
C ASN A 135 -8.03 1.85 6.57
N PHE A 136 -9.03 2.69 6.74
CA PHE A 136 -8.89 4.13 6.52
C PHE A 136 -9.94 4.91 7.31
N THR A 137 -9.68 6.20 7.50
CA THR A 137 -10.61 7.12 8.14
C THR A 137 -11.16 8.08 7.10
N VAL A 138 -12.48 8.24 7.10
CA VAL A 138 -13.14 9.28 6.30
C VAL A 138 -13.47 10.44 7.24
N ALA A 139 -12.92 11.62 6.98
CA ALA A 139 -13.15 12.84 7.75
C ALA A 139 -13.26 14.04 6.80
N GLY A 140 -14.40 14.73 6.77
CA GLY A 140 -14.58 15.99 6.01
C GLY A 140 -14.56 15.93 4.47
N THR A 141 -13.76 15.04 3.87
CA THR A 141 -13.63 14.78 2.41
C THR A 141 -13.41 13.29 2.12
N GLY A 142 -13.50 12.86 0.84
CA GLY A 142 -13.15 11.49 0.43
C GLY A 142 -14.30 10.52 0.21
N TRP A 143 -15.55 10.96 0.23
CA TRP A 143 -16.75 10.13 -0.05
C TRP A 143 -17.54 10.66 -1.26
N ALA A 144 -18.45 9.84 -1.77
CA ALA A 144 -19.45 10.25 -2.76
C ALA A 144 -20.75 10.67 -2.05
N GLY A 145 -21.23 11.90 -2.29
CA GLY A 145 -22.53 12.41 -1.82
C GLY A 145 -22.48 13.67 -0.92
N SER A 146 -23.65 14.25 -0.60
CA SER A 146 -23.78 15.55 0.10
C SER A 146 -24.05 15.49 1.61
N ARG A 147 -24.32 14.32 2.19
CA ARG A 147 -24.54 14.14 3.64
C ARG A 147 -23.33 13.42 4.25
N THR A 148 -22.78 13.96 5.32
CA THR A 148 -21.40 13.63 5.76
C THR A 148 -21.35 12.70 6.97
N ASN A 149 -22.30 12.83 7.91
CA ASN A 149 -22.23 12.16 9.22
C ASN A 149 -22.44 10.64 9.19
N GLU A 150 -23.04 10.09 8.12
CA GLU A 150 -23.36 8.65 8.03
C GLU A 150 -22.19 7.79 7.53
N VAL A 151 -21.16 8.44 6.95
CA VAL A 151 -19.98 7.78 6.37
C VAL A 151 -18.67 8.21 7.03
N GLU A 152 -18.71 9.18 7.94
CA GLU A 152 -17.56 9.62 8.71
C GLU A 152 -17.12 8.53 9.72
N GLY A 153 -15.82 8.36 9.85
CA GLY A 153 -15.22 7.45 10.82
C GLY A 153 -14.27 6.42 10.22
N ASN A 154 -13.92 5.44 11.04
CA ASN A 154 -12.92 4.41 10.71
C ASN A 154 -13.59 3.27 9.96
N TRP A 155 -13.13 3.02 8.75
CA TRP A 155 -13.61 1.94 7.89
C TRP A 155 -12.62 0.79 7.85
N GLU A 156 -13.15 -0.43 7.92
CA GLU A 156 -12.45 -1.67 7.59
C GLU A 156 -13.19 -2.33 6.43
N PHE A 157 -12.48 -2.61 5.34
CA PHE A 157 -12.99 -3.39 4.22
C PHE A 157 -12.09 -4.61 4.02
N VAL A 158 -12.68 -5.79 4.01
CA VAL A 158 -11.98 -7.05 3.69
C VAL A 158 -12.48 -7.53 2.34
N PHE A 159 -11.56 -7.73 1.42
CA PHE A 159 -11.81 -8.24 0.08
C PHE A 159 -11.11 -9.57 -0.15
N THR A 160 -11.67 -10.38 -1.04
CA THR A 160 -11.08 -11.62 -1.52
C THR A 160 -11.06 -11.68 -3.04
N THR A 161 -10.12 -12.45 -3.58
CA THR A 161 -10.08 -12.85 -4.98
C THR A 161 -9.98 -14.38 -5.05
N ASN A 162 -10.55 -14.97 -6.09
CA ASN A 162 -10.37 -16.39 -6.39
C ASN A 162 -8.98 -16.65 -6.98
#